data_AF-A0A7X3HEZ4-F1
#
_entry.id   AF-A0A7X3HEZ4-F1
#
_cell.length_a   1.000
_cell.length_b   1.000
_cell.length_c   1.000
_cell.angle_alpha   90.00
_cell.angle_beta   90.00
_cell.angle_gamma   90.00
#
_symmetry.space_group_name_H-M   'P 1'
#
loop_
_entity.id
_entity.type
_entity.pdbx_description
1 polymer ?
#
loop_
_entity_poly.entity_id
_entity_poly.type
_entity_poly.pdbx_seq_one_letter_code
_entity_poly.pdbx_strand_id
1 'polypeptide(L)' 'GKLDSHLQEIEQAAQNRMENMMERLLMKYPAPDKETDQMAWTAHMNSLTQMAEETVLTELVYS' A
#
# COMPACT_ATOMS: atom_id res chain seq x y z
N GLY A 1 5.31 -23.30 -14.65
CA GLY A 1 5.31 -22.93 -16.08
C GLY A 1 5.63 -21.46 -16.23
N LYS A 2 5.91 -20.95 -17.44
CA LYS A 2 6.26 -19.53 -17.66
C LYS A 2 5.21 -18.52 -17.13
N LEU A 3 3.94 -18.94 -17.06
CA LEU A 3 2.84 -18.13 -16.53
C LEU A 3 2.99 -17.87 -15.02
N ASP A 4 3.44 -18.86 -14.25
CA ASP A 4 3.60 -18.74 -12.79
C ASP A 4 4.72 -17.75 -12.45
N SER A 5 5.81 -17.78 -13.20
CA SER A 5 6.94 -16.84 -13.00
C SER A 5 6.54 -15.40 -13.33
N HIS A 6 5.77 -15.17 -14.39
CA HIS A 6 5.33 -13.83 -14.75
C HIS A 6 4.33 -13.23 -13.74
N LEU A 7 3.40 -14.06 -13.23
CA LEU A 7 2.49 -13.64 -12.16
C LEU A 7 3.24 -13.30 -10.87
N GLN A 8 4.27 -14.10 -10.51
CA GLN A 8 5.13 -13.81 -9.36
C GLN A 8 5.91 -12.49 -9.52
N GLU A 9 6.40 -12.19 -10.73
CA GLU A 9 7.08 -10.91 -11.01
C GLU A 9 6.14 -9.72 -10.83
N ILE A 10 4.90 -9.83 -11.31
CA ILE A 10 3.87 -8.79 -11.15
C ILE A 10 3.51 -8.60 -9.67
N GLU A 11 3.32 -9.69 -8.93
CA GLU A 11 3.00 -9.65 -7.50
C GLU A 11 4.14 -9.01 -6.70
N GLN A 12 5.39 -9.37 -6.97
CA GLN A 12 6.55 -8.75 -6.33
C GLN A 12 6.65 -7.26 -6.65
N ALA A 13 6.41 -6.87 -7.90
CA ALA A 13 6.42 -5.47 -8.30
C ALA A 13 5.28 -4.67 -7.63
N ALA A 14 4.09 -5.25 -7.51
CA ALA A 14 2.95 -4.66 -6.81
C ALA A 14 3.25 -4.46 -5.32
N GLN A 15 3.79 -5.48 -4.66
CA GLN A 15 4.18 -5.43 -3.25
C GLN A 15 5.22 -4.34 -2.99
N ASN A 16 6.27 -4.28 -3.81
CA ASN A 16 7.31 -3.26 -3.70
C ASN A 16 6.71 -1.85 -3.87
N ARG A 17 5.80 -1.66 -4.82
CA ARG A 17 5.12 -0.37 -5.02
C ARG A 17 4.25 0.01 -3.82
N MET A 18 3.49 -0.95 -3.28
CA MET A 18 2.66 -0.75 -2.08
C MET A 18 3.49 -0.28 -0.89
N GLU A 19 4.61 -0.96 -0.60
CA GLU A 19 5.49 -0.60 0.52
C GLU A 19 6.07 0.81 0.35
N ASN A 20 6.62 1.11 -0.83
CA ASN A 20 7.16 2.44 -1.13
C ASN A 20 6.08 3.55 -1.09
N MET A 21 4.84 3.23 -1.44
CA MET A 21 3.74 4.18 -1.38
C MET A 21 3.31 4.44 0.07
N MET A 22 3.15 3.38 0.86
CA MET A 22 2.78 3.47 2.27
C MET A 22 3.82 4.25 3.09
N GLU A 23 5.12 4.04 2.84
CA GLU A 23 6.18 4.81 3.48
C GLU A 23 6.04 6.31 3.18
N ARG A 24 5.84 6.67 1.91
CA ARG A 24 5.66 8.06 1.48
C ARG A 24 4.39 8.69 2.04
N LEU A 25 3.30 7.94 2.11
CA LEU A 25 2.04 8.38 2.68
C LEU A 25 2.16 8.63 4.19
N LEU A 26 2.85 7.76 4.92
CA LEU A 26 3.09 7.92 6.36
C LEU A 26 4.03 9.09 6.66
N MET A 27 5.04 9.34 5.82
CA MET A 27 5.88 10.53 5.95
C MET A 27 5.09 11.82 5.75
N LYS A 28 4.13 11.83 4.83
CA LYS A 28 3.30 13.00 4.51
C LYS A 28 2.14 13.20 5.50
N TYR A 29 1.55 12.10 5.95
CA TYR A 29 0.39 12.04 6.84
C TYR A 29 0.75 11.15 8.03
N PRO A 30 1.47 11.69 9.02
CA PRO A 30 1.88 10.92 10.19
C PRO A 30 0.64 10.37 10.91
N ALA A 31 0.72 9.11 11.32
CA ALA A 31 -0.36 8.46 12.04
C ALA A 31 -0.52 9.06 13.45
N PRO A 32 -1.76 9.12 13.98
CA PRO A 32 -1.96 9.50 15.38
C PRO A 32 -1.32 8.46 16.32
N ASP A 33 -1.12 8.83 17.58
CA ASP A 33 -0.52 7.92 18.55
C ASP A 33 -1.46 6.74 18.84
N LYS A 34 -0.95 5.54 18.62
CA LYS A 34 -1.68 4.29 18.76
C LYS A 34 -2.05 3.96 20.21
N GLU A 35 -1.22 4.35 21.18
CA GLU A 35 -1.44 4.05 22.60
C GLU A 35 -2.57 4.92 23.17
N THR A 36 -2.68 6.16 22.69
CA THR A 36 -3.67 7.12 23.17
C THR A 36 -4.95 7.12 22.34
N ASP A 37 -4.87 6.83 21.03
CA ASP A 37 -6.01 6.78 20.13
C ASP A 37 -5.90 5.63 19.11
N GLN A 38 -6.10 4.41 19.62
CA GLN A 38 -6.02 3.18 18.82
C GLN A 38 -7.04 3.15 17.67
N MET A 39 -8.24 3.73 17.85
CA MET A 39 -9.27 3.74 16.82
C MET A 39 -8.93 4.73 15.71
N ALA A 40 -8.49 5.94 16.04
CA ALA A 40 -8.03 6.89 15.03
C ALA A 40 -6.80 6.37 14.30
N TRP A 41 -5.85 5.72 15.00
CA TRP A 41 -4.71 5.07 14.34
C TRP A 41 -5.14 4.03 13.34
N THR A 42 -6.06 3.14 13.73
CA THR A 42 -6.55 2.08 12.84
C THR A 42 -7.29 2.66 11.63
N ALA A 43 -8.15 3.66 11.84
CA ALA A 43 -8.86 4.34 10.76
C ALA A 43 -7.89 5.04 9.80
N HIS A 44 -6.86 5.71 10.33
CA HIS A 44 -5.83 6.37 9.56
C HIS A 44 -5.04 5.38 8.70
N MET A 45 -4.54 4.30 9.31
CA MET A 45 -3.81 3.26 8.59
C MET A 45 -4.66 2.63 7.49
N ASN A 46 -5.93 2.32 7.77
CA ASN A 46 -6.84 1.77 6.77
C ASN A 46 -7.07 2.74 5.60
N SER A 47 -7.24 4.03 5.88
CA SER A 47 -7.41 5.04 4.83
C SER A 47 -6.16 5.18 3.96
N LEU A 48 -4.97 5.14 4.54
CA LEU A 48 -3.72 5.19 3.77
C LEU A 48 -3.51 3.93 2.94
N THR A 49 -3.79 2.75 3.51
CA THR A 49 -3.73 1.48 2.78
C THR A 49 -4.67 1.49 1.58
N GLN A 50 -5.92 1.92 1.77
CA GLN A 50 -6.89 2.01 0.67
C GLN A 50 -6.41 2.96 -0.46
N MET A 51 -5.82 4.10 -0.09
CA MET A 51 -5.27 5.05 -1.07
C MET A 51 -4.09 4.45 -1.85
N ALA A 52 -3.21 3.71 -1.16
CA ALA A 52 -2.10 3.02 -1.79
C ALA A 52 -2.59 1.90 -2.73
N GLU A 53 -3.54 1.08 -2.28
CA GLU A 53 -4.13 -0.01 -3.07
C GLU A 53 -4.78 0.51 -4.35
N GLU A 54 -5.61 1.55 -4.28
CA GLU A 54 -6.23 2.14 -5.47
C GLU A 54 -5.17 2.64 -6.46
N THR A 55 -4.09 3.25 -5.96
CA THR A 55 -3.04 3.78 -6.83
C THR A 55 -2.28 2.65 -7.52
N VAL A 56 -1.84 1.64 -6.76
CA VAL A 56 -1.08 0.50 -7.32
C VAL A 56 -1.93 -0.32 -8.28
N LEU A 57 -3.21 -0.55 -7.99
CA LEU A 57 -4.13 -1.23 -8.91
C LEU A 57 -4.29 -0.45 -10.21
N THR A 58 -4.43 0.88 -10.13
CA THR A 58 -4.52 1.74 -11.32
C THR A 58 -3.24 1.63 -12.14
N GLU A 59 -2.07 1.71 -11.53
CA GLU A 59 -0.78 1.57 -12.23
C GLU A 59 -0.61 0.20 -12.91
N LEU A 60 -1.05 -0.89 -12.26
CA LEU A 60 -0.99 -2.25 -12.79
C LEU A 60 -1.91 -2.47 -13.99
N VAL A 61 -3.10 -1.85 -13.99
CA VAL A 61 -4.05 -1.99 -15.11
C VAL A 61 -3.55 -1.24 -16.36
N TYR A 62 -2.76 -0.19 -16.18
CA TYR A 62 -2.22 0.63 -17.28
C TYR A 62 -0.76 0.29 -17.67
N SER A 63 -0.13 -0.70 -17.01
CA SER A 63 1.23 -1.19 -17.29
C SER A 63 1.25 -2.39 -18.24
#